data_AF-A0A850KVE8-F1
#
_entry.id   AF-A0A850KVE8-F1
#
_cell.length_a   1.000
_cell.length_b   1.000
_cell.length_c   1.000
_cell.angle_alpha   90.00
_cell.angle_beta   90.00
_cell.angle_gamma   90.00
#
_symmetry.space_group_name_H-M   'P 1'
#
loop_
_entity.id
_entity.type
_entity.pdbx_description
1 polymer ?
#
loop_
_entity_poly.entity_id
_entity_poly.type
_entity_poly.pdbx_seq_one_letter_code
_entity_poly.pdbx_strand_id
1 'polypeptide(L)'
;MSPKTDLRTGGCLCGAVRYEINMDGSRTGNCHCRDCQKNGGGPFMTFTTPAAGHLKWVTAPSGEAHASDLAVRRFCASCGTPMTWENKSDPNDMAVSTGTLDDPAGVEIAYEIYTRTRWETIPPLPGIRQYEADNH
;
A
#
# COMPACT_ATOMS: atom_id res chain seq x y z
N MET A 1 -4.35 20.34 -21.88
CA MET A 1 -3.34 19.26 -21.86
C MET A 1 -4.05 18.03 -21.33
N SER A 2 -4.17 16.96 -22.13
CA SER A 2 -4.72 15.71 -21.60
C SER A 2 -3.83 15.22 -20.45
N PRO A 3 -4.39 14.68 -19.35
CA PRO A 3 -3.57 14.08 -18.32
C PRO A 3 -2.76 12.95 -18.98
N LYS A 4 -1.43 12.96 -18.81
CA LYS A 4 -0.63 11.79 -19.15
C LYS A 4 -1.01 10.73 -18.12
N THR A 5 -1.71 9.69 -18.56
CA THR A 5 -2.05 8.56 -17.70
C THR A 5 -0.77 7.92 -17.19
N ASP A 6 -0.53 7.98 -15.88
CA ASP A 6 0.65 7.37 -15.26
C ASP A 6 0.42 5.87 -14.98
N LEU A 7 0.44 5.07 -16.04
CA LEU A 7 0.29 3.62 -15.94
C LEU A 7 1.58 2.93 -15.47
N ARG A 8 1.44 2.06 -14.49
CA ARG A 8 2.51 1.24 -13.91
C ARG A 8 2.06 -0.21 -13.80
N THR A 9 3.03 -1.10 -13.63
CA THR A 9 2.82 -2.52 -13.35
C THR A 9 3.46 -2.92 -12.04
N GLY A 10 2.99 -4.02 -11.48
CA GLY A 10 3.59 -4.60 -10.29
C GLY A 10 3.14 -6.04 -10.07
N GLY A 11 3.66 -6.64 -9.02
CA GLY A 11 3.36 -8.01 -8.65
C GLY A 11 4.11 -8.49 -7.42
N CYS A 12 3.83 -9.73 -7.04
CA CYS A 12 4.54 -10.36 -5.94
C CYS A 12 5.97 -10.76 -6.33
N LEU A 13 6.78 -11.11 -5.33
CA LEU A 13 8.19 -11.49 -5.51
C LEU A 13 8.39 -12.65 -6.49
N CYS A 14 7.50 -13.65 -6.47
CA CYS A 14 7.61 -14.82 -7.36
C CYS A 14 6.92 -14.64 -8.73
N GLY A 15 6.26 -13.50 -8.96
CA GLY A 15 5.54 -13.23 -10.21
C GLY A 15 4.19 -13.92 -10.38
N ALA A 16 3.74 -14.74 -9.43
CA ALA A 16 2.44 -15.43 -9.50
C ALA A 16 1.22 -14.50 -9.37
N VAL A 17 1.40 -13.29 -8.84
CA VAL A 17 0.38 -12.25 -8.74
C VAL A 17 0.89 -11.04 -9.50
N ARG A 18 0.08 -10.49 -10.40
CA ARG A 18 0.44 -9.39 -11.31
C ARG A 18 -0.72 -8.40 -11.46
N TYR A 19 -0.41 -7.12 -11.58
CA TYR A 19 -1.41 -6.06 -11.75
C TYR A 19 -0.92 -4.91 -12.63
N GLU A 20 -1.88 -4.14 -13.13
CA GLU A 20 -1.73 -2.83 -13.74
C GLU A 20 -2.37 -1.79 -12.80
N ILE A 21 -1.73 -0.62 -12.63
CA ILE A 21 -2.24 0.47 -11.79
C ILE A 21 -2.09 1.81 -12.52
N ASN A 22 -3.13 2.63 -12.48
CA ASN A 22 -3.06 4.05 -12.86
C ASN A 22 -2.74 4.89 -11.62
N MET A 23 -1.60 5.57 -11.64
CA MET A 23 -1.12 6.38 -10.52
C MET A 23 -1.75 7.77 -10.46
N ASP A 24 -2.54 8.16 -11.46
CA ASP A 24 -3.26 9.45 -11.47
C ASP A 24 -4.21 9.53 -10.27
N GLY A 25 -4.01 10.54 -9.43
CA GLY A 25 -4.81 10.76 -8.22
C GLY A 25 -4.50 9.80 -7.06
N SER A 26 -3.51 8.92 -7.21
CA SER A 26 -3.04 8.06 -6.14
C SER A 26 -2.42 8.85 -5.00
N ARG A 27 -2.52 8.31 -3.79
CA ARG A 27 -1.82 8.84 -2.61
C ARG A 27 -0.94 7.76 -2.02
N THR A 28 0.30 8.09 -1.72
CA THR A 28 1.24 7.15 -1.09
C THR A 28 1.63 7.64 0.29
N GLY A 29 1.64 6.73 1.27
CA GLY A 29 1.99 7.04 2.64
C GLY A 29 2.67 5.88 3.37
N ASN A 30 3.39 6.22 4.45
CA ASN A 30 3.99 5.23 5.34
C ASN A 30 3.08 4.98 6.55
N CYS A 31 2.71 3.72 6.77
CA CYS A 31 1.96 3.32 7.95
C CYS A 31 2.87 2.67 8.99
N HIS A 32 2.92 3.28 10.17
CA HIS A 32 3.77 2.87 11.29
C HIS A 32 3.05 1.97 12.29
N CYS A 33 1.81 1.55 12.04
CA CYS A 33 1.06 0.72 12.98
C CYS A 33 1.69 -0.67 13.12
N ARG A 34 1.46 -1.33 14.26
CA ARG A 34 2.08 -2.62 14.55
C ARG A 34 1.71 -3.72 13.55
N ASP A 35 0.51 -3.67 12.99
CA ASP A 35 0.08 -4.65 11.98
C ASP A 35 0.83 -4.46 10.67
N CYS A 36 1.07 -3.22 10.25
CA CYS A 36 1.86 -2.91 9.05
C CYS A 36 3.33 -3.29 9.23
N GLN A 37 3.89 -3.05 10.41
CA GLN A 37 5.25 -3.50 10.76
C GLN A 37 5.36 -5.03 10.68
N LYS A 38 4.42 -5.76 11.30
CA LYS A 38 4.41 -7.23 11.30
C LYS A 38 4.18 -7.80 9.90
N ASN A 39 3.26 -7.22 9.13
CA ASN A 39 2.91 -7.69 7.81
C ASN A 39 4.04 -7.47 6.79
N GLY A 40 4.78 -6.37 6.93
CA GLY A 40 5.88 -6.02 6.01
C GLY A 40 7.25 -6.47 6.47
N GLY A 41 7.39 -6.87 7.73
CA GLY A 41 8.69 -7.20 8.32
C GLY A 41 9.63 -5.99 8.47
N GLY A 42 9.10 -4.77 8.45
CA GLY A 42 9.88 -3.52 8.44
C GLY A 42 9.43 -2.50 9.50
N PRO A 43 10.11 -1.34 9.60
CA PRO A 43 9.76 -0.27 10.54
C PRO A 43 8.40 0.37 10.27
N PHE A 44 7.96 0.31 9.01
CA PHE A 44 6.67 0.72 8.50
C PHE A 44 6.38 -0.07 7.22
N MET A 45 5.16 0.01 6.72
CA MET A 45 4.82 -0.41 5.36
C MET A 45 4.36 0.79 4.56
N THR A 46 4.88 0.93 3.35
CA THR A 46 4.46 1.95 2.40
C THR A 46 3.32 1.44 1.55
N PHE A 47 2.25 2.21 1.47
CA PHE A 47 1.05 1.89 0.72
C PHE A 47 0.72 2.98 -0.28
N THR A 48 0.22 2.58 -1.43
CA THR A 48 -0.35 3.45 -2.45
C THR A 48 -1.84 3.15 -2.54
N THR A 49 -2.66 4.14 -2.26
CA THR A 49 -4.12 4.11 -2.46
C THR A 49 -4.41 4.72 -3.82
N PRO A 50 -4.75 3.92 -4.85
CA PRO A 50 -5.19 4.43 -6.14
C PRO A 50 -6.60 5.01 -6.07
N ALA A 51 -6.98 5.83 -7.06
CA ALA A 51 -8.37 6.19 -7.23
C ALA A 51 -9.22 4.95 -7.53
N ALA A 52 -10.53 5.01 -7.22
CA ALA A 52 -11.43 3.90 -7.45
C ALA A 52 -11.40 3.45 -8.92
N GLY A 53 -11.23 2.14 -9.15
CA GLY A 53 -11.14 1.53 -10.48
C GLY A 53 -9.78 1.70 -11.19
N HIS A 54 -8.78 2.32 -10.56
CA HIS A 54 -7.44 2.47 -11.16
C HIS A 54 -6.52 1.26 -10.94
N LEU A 55 -6.93 0.25 -10.18
CA LEU A 55 -6.20 -1.01 -10.03
C LEU A 55 -6.89 -2.11 -10.82
N LYS A 56 -6.10 -2.86 -11.60
CA LYS A 56 -6.57 -4.01 -12.37
C LYS A 56 -5.65 -5.20 -12.16
N TRP A 57 -6.22 -6.31 -11.69
CA TRP A 57 -5.49 -7.57 -11.58
C TRP A 57 -5.32 -8.24 -12.95
N VAL A 58 -4.08 -8.58 -13.29
CA VAL A 58 -3.75 -9.52 -14.38
C VAL A 58 -3.81 -10.95 -13.82
N THR A 59 -3.28 -11.14 -12.62
CA THR A 59 -3.45 -12.35 -11.83
C THR A 59 -3.60 -11.95 -10.37
N ALA A 60 -4.75 -12.26 -9.78
CA ALA A 60 -5.12 -11.79 -8.44
C ALA A 60 -4.46 -12.62 -7.33
N PRO A 61 -4.21 -12.03 -6.15
CA PRO A 61 -3.80 -12.78 -4.97
C PRO A 61 -4.92 -13.72 -4.50
N SER A 62 -4.53 -14.89 -4.02
CA SER A 62 -5.45 -15.89 -3.46
C SER A 62 -5.33 -16.05 -1.94
N GLY A 63 -4.26 -15.51 -1.34
CA GLY A 63 -4.08 -15.50 0.11
C GLY A 63 -4.87 -14.37 0.76
N GLU A 64 -5.50 -14.65 1.89
CA GLU A 64 -6.27 -13.70 2.67
C GLU A 64 -5.93 -13.82 4.16
N ALA A 65 -5.74 -12.69 4.83
CA ALA A 65 -5.55 -12.62 6.27
C ALA A 65 -6.43 -11.51 6.86
N HIS A 66 -7.15 -11.84 7.93
CA HIS A 66 -7.92 -10.87 8.71
C HIS A 66 -7.08 -10.42 9.89
N ALA A 67 -6.37 -9.30 9.73
CA ALA A 67 -5.64 -8.68 10.84
C ALA A 67 -6.59 -8.02 11.85
N SER A 68 -7.79 -7.60 11.40
CA SER A 68 -8.82 -6.98 12.24
C SER A 68 -10.22 -7.15 11.63
N ASP A 69 -11.24 -6.74 12.39
CA ASP A 69 -12.63 -6.67 11.90
C ASP A 69 -12.82 -5.59 10.82
N LEU A 70 -11.88 -4.63 10.70
CA LEU A 70 -11.98 -3.47 9.82
C LEU A 70 -11.42 -3.71 8.41
N ALA A 71 -10.45 -4.61 8.27
CA ALA A 71 -9.73 -4.77 7.02
C ALA A 71 -9.45 -6.22 6.64
N VAL A 72 -9.33 -6.43 5.33
CA VAL A 72 -8.80 -7.63 4.71
C VAL A 72 -7.41 -7.33 4.18
N ARG A 73 -6.45 -8.23 4.39
CA ARG A 73 -5.15 -8.16 3.73
C ARG A 73 -5.06 -9.29 2.71
N ARG A 74 -4.72 -8.98 1.46
CA ARG A 74 -4.41 -9.99 0.45
C ARG A 74 -2.91 -10.18 0.32
N PHE A 75 -2.50 -11.41 0.06
CA PHE A 75 -1.10 -11.75 -0.17
C PHE A 75 -0.96 -12.86 -1.22
N CYS A 76 0.24 -12.98 -1.78
CA CYS A 76 0.55 -14.10 -2.67
C CYS A 76 0.68 -15.40 -1.87
N ALA A 77 -0.21 -16.37 -2.10
CA ALA A 77 -0.18 -17.66 -1.41
C ALA A 77 1.11 -18.46 -1.67
N SER A 78 1.83 -18.18 -2.77
CA SER A 78 3.05 -18.91 -3.14
C SER A 78 4.32 -18.37 -2.48
N CYS A 79 4.44 -17.05 -2.28
CA CYS A 79 5.67 -16.44 -1.75
C CYS A 79 5.46 -15.55 -0.51
N GLY A 80 4.21 -15.35 -0.08
CA GLY A 80 3.88 -14.55 1.09
C GLY A 80 3.94 -13.04 0.89
N THR A 81 4.31 -12.52 -0.29
CA THR A 81 4.35 -11.08 -0.54
C THR A 81 2.99 -10.44 -0.22
N PRO A 82 2.93 -9.44 0.69
CA PRO A 82 1.71 -8.69 0.95
C PRO A 82 1.37 -7.87 -0.29
N MET A 83 0.11 -7.94 -0.72
CA MET A 83 -0.34 -7.29 -1.94
C MET A 83 -1.20 -6.09 -1.62
N THR A 84 -2.24 -6.25 -0.80
CA THR A 84 -3.19 -5.18 -0.50
C THR A 84 -3.59 -5.12 0.95
N TRP A 85 -4.01 -3.93 1.36
CA TRP A 85 -4.92 -3.69 2.47
C TRP A 85 -6.24 -3.20 1.88
N GLU A 86 -7.36 -3.77 2.31
CA GLU A 86 -8.70 -3.50 1.80
C GLU A 86 -9.63 -3.20 2.97
N ASN A 87 -10.27 -2.03 2.98
CA ASN A 87 -11.28 -1.68 3.97
C ASN A 87 -12.53 -2.53 3.74
N LYS A 88 -13.03 -3.20 4.79
CA LYS A 88 -14.24 -4.03 4.69
C LYS A 88 -15.52 -3.21 4.53
N SER A 89 -15.53 -1.96 5.00
CA SER A 89 -16.70 -1.09 5.00
C SER A 89 -16.77 -0.17 3.77
N ASP A 90 -15.65 0.07 3.09
CA ASP A 90 -15.59 0.81 1.84
C ASP A 90 -14.68 0.10 0.82
N PRO A 91 -15.24 -0.56 -0.22
CA PRO A 91 -14.44 -1.26 -1.23
C PRO A 91 -13.60 -0.32 -2.11
N ASN A 92 -13.85 1.00 -2.08
CA ASN A 92 -13.02 1.98 -2.78
C ASN A 92 -11.80 2.41 -1.96
N ASP A 93 -11.80 2.14 -0.65
CA ASP A 93 -10.68 2.41 0.24
C ASP A 93 -9.80 1.17 0.32
N MET A 94 -8.88 1.09 -0.63
CA MET A 94 -7.92 0.00 -0.70
C MET A 94 -6.56 0.52 -1.13
N ALA A 95 -5.52 -0.14 -0.64
CA ALA A 95 -4.16 0.26 -0.93
C ALA A 95 -3.33 -0.95 -1.35
N VAL A 96 -2.50 -0.75 -2.38
CA VAL A 96 -1.47 -1.71 -2.77
C VAL A 96 -0.21 -1.47 -1.95
N SER A 97 0.50 -2.55 -1.63
CA SER A 97 1.84 -2.44 -1.04
C SER A 97 2.78 -1.83 -2.07
N THR A 98 3.23 -0.60 -1.88
CA THR A 98 3.98 0.18 -2.89
C THR A 98 5.25 -0.53 -3.35
N GLY A 99 5.90 -1.29 -2.46
CA GLY A 99 7.08 -2.09 -2.79
C GLY A 99 6.85 -3.23 -3.78
N THR A 100 5.60 -3.47 -4.20
CA THR A 100 5.26 -4.46 -5.23
C THR A 100 5.21 -3.88 -6.65
N LEU A 101 5.38 -2.56 -6.81
CA LEU A 101 5.57 -1.94 -8.13
C LEU A 101 6.87 -2.45 -8.76
N ASP A 102 6.84 -2.74 -10.07
CA ASP A 102 8.06 -3.17 -10.76
C ASP A 102 9.10 -2.04 -10.84
N ASP A 103 8.63 -0.79 -10.95
CA ASP A 103 9.45 0.42 -10.89
C ASP A 103 8.81 1.45 -9.94
N PRO A 104 9.35 1.63 -8.72
CA PRO A 104 8.87 2.63 -7.77
C PRO A 104 9.46 4.03 -7.99
N ALA A 105 10.26 4.25 -9.04
CA ALA A 105 10.86 5.55 -9.31
C ALA A 105 9.79 6.66 -9.46
N GLY A 106 10.02 7.78 -8.78
CA GLY A 106 9.13 8.94 -8.82
C GLY A 106 7.88 8.82 -7.94
N VAL A 107 7.70 7.72 -7.20
CA VAL A 107 6.63 7.65 -6.19
C VAL A 107 6.97 8.55 -5.01
N GLU A 108 6.15 9.59 -4.80
CA GLU A 108 6.29 10.52 -3.68
C GLU A 108 5.50 10.06 -2.45
N ILE A 109 6.13 10.04 -1.29
CA ILE A 109 5.45 9.79 -0.01
C ILE A 109 4.84 11.10 0.48
N ALA A 110 3.50 11.18 0.52
CA ALA A 110 2.78 12.41 0.86
C ALA A 110 2.48 12.54 2.37
N TYR A 111 2.47 11.43 3.11
CA TYR A 111 2.11 11.42 4.53
C TYR A 111 2.64 10.20 5.29
N GLU A 112 2.62 10.30 6.61
CA GLU A 112 2.86 9.20 7.54
C GLU A 112 1.74 9.11 8.56
N ILE A 113 1.19 7.91 8.77
CA ILE A 113 0.11 7.64 9.73
C ILE A 113 0.57 6.69 10.83
N TYR A 114 -0.14 6.70 11.97
CA TYR A 114 0.18 5.96 13.18
C TYR A 114 1.58 6.25 13.73
N THR A 115 2.03 7.50 13.65
CA THR A 115 3.40 7.90 14.02
C THR A 115 3.74 7.66 15.49
N ARG A 116 2.74 7.52 16.38
CA ARG A 116 2.93 7.13 17.78
C ARG A 116 3.61 5.76 17.97
N THR A 117 3.51 4.86 16.99
CA THR A 117 4.15 3.53 17.02
C THR A 117 5.37 3.45 16.09
N ARG A 118 5.81 4.59 15.55
CA ARG A 118 7.07 4.68 14.81
C ARG A 118 8.22 4.21 15.69
N TRP A 119 9.16 3.49 15.08
CA TRP A 119 10.40 3.12 15.75
C TRP A 119 11.20 4.38 16.10
N GLU A 120 11.68 4.48 17.34
CA GLU A 120 12.34 5.68 17.86
C GLU A 120 13.54 6.15 17.01
N THR A 121 14.23 5.22 16.35
CA THR A 121 15.41 5.49 15.53
C THR A 121 15.10 5.94 14.10
N ILE A 122 13.83 5.94 13.70
CA ILE A 122 13.39 6.39 12.37
C ILE A 122 12.87 7.81 12.50
N PRO A 123 13.52 8.82 11.88
CA PRO A 123 13.01 10.19 11.91
C PRO A 123 11.80 10.34 10.98
N PRO A 124 10.92 11.34 11.23
CA PRO A 124 9.90 11.73 10.26
C PRO A 124 10.54 12.14 8.94
N LEU A 125 9.86 11.84 7.83
CA LEU A 125 10.25 12.39 6.54
C LEU A 125 10.03 13.92 6.53
N PRO A 126 11.02 14.72 6.10
CA PRO A 126 10.91 16.17 6.14
C PRO A 126 9.78 16.70 5.25
N GLY A 127 9.01 17.65 5.77
CA GLY A 127 8.03 18.41 4.99
C GLY A 127 6.74 17.67 4.63
N ILE A 128 6.55 16.43 5.08
CA ILE A 128 5.32 15.66 4.80
C ILE A 128 4.41 15.57 6.02
N ARG A 129 3.13 15.32 5.78
CA ARG A 129 2.10 15.31 6.84
C ARG A 129 2.31 14.13 7.78
N GLN A 130 2.05 14.35 9.06
CA GLN A 130 2.27 13.37 10.14
C GLN A 130 0.97 13.22 10.93
N TYR A 131 0.51 11.99 11.13
CA TYR A 131 -0.73 11.70 11.86
C TYR A 131 -0.51 10.59 12.90
N GLU A 132 -0.98 10.81 14.13
CA GLU A 132 -0.84 9.82 15.21
C GLU A 132 -1.78 8.61 15.08
N ALA A 133 -2.83 8.75 14.27
CA ALA A 133 -3.81 7.73 13.94
C ALA A 133 -4.21 7.86 12.46
N ASP A 134 -5.02 6.91 11.97
CA ASP A 134 -5.66 7.07 10.67
C ASP A 134 -6.83 8.04 10.81
N ASN A 135 -6.71 9.19 10.15
CA ASN A 135 -7.70 10.26 10.15
C ASN A 135 -8.25 10.50 8.72
N HIS A 136 -8.03 9.55 7.82
CA HIS A 136 -8.48 9.61 6.43
C HIS A 136 -9.91 9.13 6.23
#